data_AF-A0A3N2SDJ1-F1
#
_entry.id   AF-A0A3N2SDJ1-F1
#
_cell.length_a   1.000
_cell.length_b   1.000
_cell.length_c   1.000
_cell.angle_alpha   90.00
_cell.angle_beta   90.00
_cell.angle_gamma   90.00
#
_symmetry.space_group_name_H-M   'P 1'
#
loop_
_entity.id
_entity.type
_entity.pdbx_description
1 polymer ?
#
loop_
_entity_poly.entity_id
_entity_poly.type
_entity_poly.pdbx_seq_one_letter_code
_entity_poly.pdbx_strand_id
1 'polypeptide(L)'
;MNDSFIFDCAIKLCSADHVSGYVSANPVIDTREKITEKRLAFIYQLLSNVKNKTLQQCENRNEDEIEYCFEKAVQLTSSDISCGVIAVEPILYDRDQKICETIEFYYSMVTKTAEDFSISLVSKCGDITLKNTHESFESSVEYKTVVIPVYQKMKKSKIKKGKR
;
A
#
# COMPACT_ATOMS: atom_id res chain seq x y z
N MET A 1 -14.69 -15.57 11.04
CA MET A 1 -13.86 -14.66 10.22
C MET A 1 -13.90 -13.32 10.93
N ASN A 2 -12.75 -12.70 11.20
CA ASN A 2 -12.72 -11.46 11.99
C ASN A 2 -13.17 -10.30 11.09
N ASP A 3 -14.49 -10.07 10.99
CA ASP A 3 -15.09 -9.12 10.05
C ASP A 3 -14.55 -7.69 10.23
N SER A 4 -14.15 -7.34 11.46
CA SER A 4 -13.53 -6.05 11.77
C SER A 4 -12.19 -5.85 11.04
N PHE A 5 -11.36 -6.89 10.93
CA PHE A 5 -10.03 -6.78 10.30
C PHE A 5 -10.13 -6.46 8.81
N ILE A 6 -11.00 -7.18 8.09
CA ILE A 6 -11.21 -6.92 6.66
C ILE A 6 -11.86 -5.56 6.46
N PHE A 7 -12.77 -5.18 7.35
CA PHE A 7 -13.41 -3.87 7.30
C PHE A 7 -12.39 -2.73 7.46
N ASP A 8 -11.46 -2.82 8.41
CA ASP A 8 -10.39 -1.83 8.60
C ASP A 8 -9.48 -1.72 7.37
N CYS A 9 -9.14 -2.86 6.75
CA CYS A 9 -8.41 -2.90 5.49
C CYS A 9 -9.20 -2.24 4.34
N ALA A 10 -10.51 -2.47 4.28
CA ALA A 10 -11.38 -1.88 3.27
C ALA A 10 -11.48 -0.37 3.41
N ILE A 11 -11.63 0.13 4.64
CA ILE A 11 -11.59 1.56 4.95
C ILE A 11 -10.27 2.19 4.50
N LYS A 12 -9.14 1.50 4.72
CA LYS A 12 -7.81 1.97 4.32
C LYS A 12 -7.69 2.16 2.80
N LEU A 13 -8.08 1.16 2.01
CA LEU A 13 -8.05 1.28 0.53
C LEU A 13 -9.08 2.27 0.00
N CYS A 14 -10.28 2.32 0.59
CA CYS A 14 -11.29 3.31 0.21
C CYS A 14 -10.78 4.74 0.49
N SER A 15 -10.06 4.94 1.59
CA SER A 15 -9.41 6.22 1.90
C SER A 15 -8.33 6.57 0.88
N ALA A 16 -7.53 5.60 0.43
CA ALA A 16 -6.57 5.80 -0.64
C ALA A 16 -7.23 6.22 -1.96
N ASP A 17 -8.36 5.61 -2.30
CA ASP A 17 -9.16 5.98 -3.48
C ASP A 17 -9.75 7.40 -3.38
N HIS A 18 -10.07 7.86 -2.17
CA HIS A 18 -10.43 9.26 -1.94
C HIS A 18 -9.23 10.19 -2.18
N VAL A 19 -8.06 9.83 -1.64
CA VAL A 19 -6.82 10.62 -1.77
C VAL A 19 -6.35 10.70 -3.22
N SER A 20 -6.42 9.60 -3.96
CA SER A 20 -6.03 9.54 -5.38
C SER A 20 -7.02 10.28 -6.29
N GLY A 21 -8.24 10.57 -5.81
CA GLY A 21 -9.29 11.24 -6.59
C GLY A 21 -10.17 10.29 -7.40
N TYR A 22 -10.03 8.97 -7.23
CA TYR A 22 -10.92 7.99 -7.85
C TYR A 22 -12.37 8.17 -7.43
N VAL A 23 -12.57 8.34 -6.13
CA VAL A 23 -13.85 8.78 -5.60
C VAL A 23 -13.68 10.30 -5.46
N SER A 24 -14.22 11.08 -6.38
CA SER A 24 -14.10 12.55 -6.41
C SER A 24 -14.83 13.26 -5.26
N ALA A 25 -14.20 14.28 -4.68
CA ALA A 25 -14.81 15.14 -3.66
C ALA A 25 -16.03 15.93 -4.16
N ASN A 26 -16.18 16.06 -5.49
CA ASN A 26 -17.36 16.66 -6.11
C ASN A 26 -18.37 15.57 -6.49
N PRO A 27 -19.68 15.81 -6.31
CA PRO A 27 -20.71 14.84 -6.69
C PRO A 27 -20.70 14.63 -8.21
N VAL A 28 -20.74 13.36 -8.63
CA VAL A 28 -20.89 12.94 -10.03
C VAL A 28 -22.11 12.04 -10.10
N ILE A 29 -23.22 12.56 -10.63
CA ILE A 29 -24.53 11.89 -10.84
C ILE A 29 -25.23 11.41 -9.55
N ASP A 30 -24.50 10.81 -8.60
CA ASP A 30 -24.95 10.34 -7.30
C ASP A 30 -24.30 11.16 -6.16
N THR A 31 -24.84 11.05 -4.94
CA THR A 31 -24.27 11.74 -3.77
C THR A 31 -22.95 11.11 -3.37
N ARG A 32 -22.02 11.91 -2.84
CA ARG A 32 -20.71 11.48 -2.38
C ARG A 32 -20.78 10.26 -1.45
N GLU A 33 -21.70 10.29 -0.50
CA GLU A 33 -21.92 9.26 0.51
C GLU A 33 -22.26 7.91 -0.12
N LYS A 34 -23.19 7.91 -1.10
CA LYS A 34 -23.59 6.70 -1.82
C LYS A 34 -22.48 6.12 -2.68
N ILE A 35 -21.66 6.97 -3.31
CA ILE A 35 -20.51 6.50 -4.11
C ILE A 35 -19.47 5.86 -3.18
N THR A 36 -19.17 6.51 -2.05
CA THR A 36 -18.26 5.96 -1.04
C THR A 36 -18.78 4.66 -0.45
N GLU A 37 -20.07 4.56 -0.11
CA GLU A 37 -20.69 3.35 0.41
C GLU A 37 -20.57 2.18 -0.57
N LYS A 38 -20.93 2.40 -1.85
CA LYS A 38 -20.79 1.39 -2.91
C LYS A 38 -19.34 0.95 -3.08
N ARG A 39 -18.39 1.89 -3.08
CA ARG A 39 -16.97 1.59 -3.23
C ARG A 39 -16.43 0.80 -2.04
N LEU A 40 -16.80 1.19 -0.82
CA LEU A 40 -16.40 0.49 0.41
C LEU A 40 -16.92 -0.95 0.42
N ALA A 41 -18.20 -1.16 0.09
CA ALA A 41 -18.80 -2.49 0.01
C ALA A 41 -18.10 -3.37 -1.03
N PHE A 42 -17.77 -2.82 -2.20
CA PHE A 42 -17.02 -3.52 -3.23
C PHE A 42 -15.62 -3.91 -2.75
N ILE A 43 -14.86 -2.98 -2.17
CA ILE A 43 -13.50 -3.24 -1.65
C ILE A 43 -13.54 -4.30 -0.55
N TYR A 44 -14.54 -4.26 0.34
CA TYR A 44 -14.71 -5.28 1.39
C TYR A 44 -14.85 -6.68 0.80
N GLN A 45 -15.69 -6.85 -0.23
CA GLN A 45 -15.85 -8.13 -0.92
C GLN A 45 -14.57 -8.56 -1.63
N LEU A 46 -13.91 -7.62 -2.31
CA LEU A 46 -12.64 -7.85 -2.99
C LEU A 46 -11.57 -8.36 -2.01
N LEU A 47 -11.38 -7.68 -0.88
CA LEU A 47 -10.42 -8.08 0.15
C LEU A 47 -10.75 -9.43 0.79
N SER A 48 -12.04 -9.70 1.01
CA SER A 48 -12.48 -11.01 1.51
C SER A 48 -12.06 -12.14 0.56
N ASN A 49 -12.24 -11.93 -0.75
CA ASN A 49 -11.85 -12.91 -1.77
C ASN A 49 -10.34 -13.09 -1.83
N VAL A 50 -9.56 -12.00 -1.80
CA VAL A 50 -8.10 -12.06 -1.83
C VAL A 50 -7.58 -12.76 -0.55
N LYS A 51 -8.05 -12.39 0.64
CA LYS A 51 -7.65 -13.06 1.90
C LYS A 51 -7.95 -14.56 1.86
N ASN A 52 -9.14 -14.95 1.40
CA ASN A 52 -9.50 -16.36 1.29
C ASN A 52 -8.58 -17.13 0.34
N LYS A 53 -8.24 -16.53 -0.82
CA LYS A 53 -7.29 -17.11 -1.77
C LYS A 53 -5.89 -17.24 -1.15
N THR A 54 -5.44 -16.22 -0.43
CA THR A 54 -4.15 -16.22 0.27
C THR A 54 -4.09 -17.27 1.38
N LEU A 55 -5.16 -17.41 2.17
CA LEU A 55 -5.28 -18.42 3.23
C LEU A 55 -5.18 -19.84 2.66
N GLN A 56 -5.84 -20.11 1.53
CA GLN A 56 -5.76 -21.42 0.86
C GLN A 56 -4.34 -21.77 0.37
N GLN A 57 -3.51 -20.77 0.11
CA GLN A 57 -2.13 -20.97 -0.35
C GLN A 57 -1.12 -21.11 0.81
N CYS A 58 -1.52 -20.77 2.04
CA CYS A 58 -0.65 -20.82 3.22
C CYS A 58 -0.97 -22.06 4.07
N GLU A 59 -0.42 -23.21 3.70
CA GLU A 59 -0.46 -24.38 4.60
C GLU A 59 0.50 -24.15 5.78
N ASN A 60 -0.01 -24.29 7.01
CA ASN A 60 0.74 -24.29 8.28
C ASN A 60 1.28 -22.95 8.82
N ARG A 61 0.79 -21.79 8.37
CA ARG A 61 1.14 -20.49 8.99
C ARG A 61 0.18 -20.12 10.12
N ASN A 62 0.68 -19.38 11.11
CA ASN A 62 -0.14 -18.82 12.18
C ASN A 62 -1.12 -17.78 11.61
N GLU A 63 -2.38 -17.81 12.02
CA GLU A 63 -3.43 -16.86 11.58
C GLU A 63 -3.02 -15.40 11.85
N ASP A 64 -2.40 -15.13 13.01
CA ASP A 64 -1.89 -13.79 13.36
C ASP A 64 -0.82 -13.29 12.37
N GLU A 65 0.06 -14.19 11.91
CA GLU A 65 1.13 -13.85 10.95
C GLU A 65 0.56 -13.58 9.56
N ILE A 66 -0.44 -14.36 9.16
CA ILE A 66 -1.17 -14.15 7.91
C ILE A 66 -1.88 -12.80 7.96
N GLU A 67 -2.61 -12.50 9.04
CA GLU A 67 -3.32 -11.23 9.19
C GLU A 67 -2.35 -10.04 9.19
N TYR A 68 -1.25 -10.12 9.93
CA TYR A 68 -0.23 -9.07 9.92
C TYR A 68 0.35 -8.84 8.52
N CYS A 69 0.81 -9.89 7.84
CA CYS A 69 1.41 -9.76 6.51
C CYS A 69 0.40 -9.22 5.50
N PHE A 70 -0.86 -9.67 5.59
CA PHE A 70 -1.95 -9.19 4.76
C PHE A 70 -2.24 -7.70 5.02
N GLU A 71 -2.28 -7.28 6.28
CA GLU A 71 -2.49 -5.88 6.64
C GLU A 71 -1.37 -5.00 6.07
N LYS A 72 -0.11 -5.46 6.14
CA LYS A 72 1.04 -4.74 5.58
C LYS A 72 0.99 -4.69 4.06
N ALA A 73 0.55 -5.76 3.39
CA ALA A 73 0.33 -5.75 1.96
C ALA A 73 -0.71 -4.70 1.57
N VAL A 74 -1.84 -4.65 2.26
CA VAL A 74 -2.88 -3.63 2.06
C VAL A 74 -2.35 -2.22 2.32
N GLN A 75 -1.51 -2.02 3.35
CA GLN A 75 -0.88 -0.72 3.62
C GLN A 75 0.02 -0.26 2.45
N LEU A 76 0.81 -1.16 1.87
CA LEU A 76 1.65 -0.85 0.71
C LEU A 76 0.82 -0.57 -0.54
N THR A 77 -0.21 -1.37 -0.82
CA THR A 77 -1.14 -1.12 -1.93
C THR A 77 -1.88 0.20 -1.78
N SER A 78 -2.30 0.55 -0.55
CA SER A 78 -2.89 1.85 -0.23
C SER A 78 -1.96 3.01 -0.59
N SER A 79 -0.65 2.84 -0.35
CA SER A 79 0.35 3.83 -0.74
C SER A 79 0.43 3.98 -2.26
N ASP A 80 0.49 2.86 -2.99
CA ASP A 80 0.53 2.86 -4.46
C ASP A 80 -0.70 3.49 -5.12
N ILE A 81 -1.88 3.28 -4.54
CA ILE A 81 -3.11 3.98 -4.96
C ILE A 81 -2.95 5.48 -4.73
N SER A 82 -2.53 5.88 -3.52
CA SER A 82 -2.49 7.28 -3.11
C SER A 82 -1.46 8.10 -3.91
N CYS A 83 -0.33 7.49 -4.30
CA CYS A 83 0.72 8.14 -5.08
C CYS A 83 0.54 8.00 -6.61
N GLY A 84 -0.52 7.31 -7.06
CA GLY A 84 -0.86 7.17 -8.48
C GLY A 84 -0.07 6.11 -9.24
N VAL A 85 0.66 5.23 -8.54
CA VAL A 85 1.25 4.01 -9.15
C VAL A 85 0.14 3.11 -9.68
N ILE A 86 -0.91 2.91 -8.87
CA ILE A 86 -2.19 2.42 -9.37
C ILE A 86 -2.98 3.65 -9.83
N ALA A 87 -3.08 3.80 -11.14
CA ALA A 87 -3.61 4.99 -11.78
C ALA A 87 -5.10 5.18 -11.49
N VAL A 88 -5.53 6.44 -11.52
CA VAL A 88 -6.93 6.79 -11.24
C VAL A 88 -7.86 6.22 -12.31
N GLU A 89 -7.49 6.50 -13.57
CA GLU A 89 -8.16 6.08 -14.79
C GLU A 89 -7.15 5.33 -15.67
N PRO A 90 -6.88 4.05 -15.38
CA PRO A 90 -5.91 3.27 -16.14
C PRO A 90 -6.42 2.98 -17.55
N ILE A 91 -5.53 3.08 -18.53
CA ILE A 91 -5.83 2.74 -19.94
C ILE A 91 -5.53 1.27 -20.24
N LEU A 92 -4.53 0.69 -19.57
CA LEU A 92 -3.93 -0.59 -19.96
C LEU A 92 -4.34 -1.78 -19.09
N TYR A 93 -5.10 -1.54 -18.01
CA TYR A 93 -5.48 -2.59 -17.06
C TYR A 93 -6.78 -2.24 -16.37
N ASP A 94 -7.47 -3.28 -15.87
CA ASP A 94 -8.55 -3.10 -14.91
C ASP A 94 -7.97 -2.75 -13.54
N ARG A 95 -8.46 -1.64 -12.97
CA ARG A 95 -7.91 -1.11 -11.72
C ARG A 95 -8.12 -2.06 -10.54
N ASP A 96 -9.29 -2.65 -10.44
CA ASP A 96 -9.67 -3.45 -9.28
C ASP A 96 -8.94 -4.79 -9.29
N GLN A 97 -8.79 -5.39 -10.48
CA GLN A 97 -7.88 -6.51 -10.68
C GLN A 97 -6.45 -6.14 -10.32
N LYS A 98 -5.97 -4.95 -10.71
CA LYS A 98 -4.61 -4.51 -10.37
C LYS A 98 -4.42 -4.36 -8.87
N ILE A 99 -5.43 -3.88 -8.14
CA ILE A 99 -5.41 -3.82 -6.67
C ILE A 99 -5.23 -5.22 -6.09
N CYS A 100 -6.02 -6.21 -6.54
CA CYS A 100 -5.86 -7.61 -6.10
C CYS A 100 -4.45 -8.14 -6.34
N GLU A 101 -3.95 -8.01 -7.57
CA GLU A 101 -2.62 -8.47 -7.96
C GLU A 101 -1.52 -7.81 -7.12
N THR A 102 -1.63 -6.51 -6.86
CA THR A 102 -0.65 -5.78 -6.05
C THR A 102 -0.69 -6.22 -4.58
N ILE A 103 -1.87 -6.51 -4.02
CA ILE A 103 -1.98 -7.07 -2.66
C ILE A 103 -1.32 -8.45 -2.60
N GLU A 104 -1.61 -9.35 -3.55
CA GLU A 104 -1.00 -10.68 -3.61
C GLU A 104 0.53 -10.60 -3.75
N PHE A 105 1.01 -9.68 -4.59
CA PHE A 105 2.43 -9.40 -4.77
C PHE A 105 3.07 -8.93 -3.46
N TYR A 106 2.51 -7.90 -2.81
CA TYR A 106 3.07 -7.38 -1.57
C TYR A 106 2.95 -8.37 -0.41
N TYR A 107 1.90 -9.17 -0.35
CA TYR A 107 1.78 -10.23 0.65
C TYR A 107 2.92 -11.23 0.52
N SER A 108 3.18 -11.70 -0.70
CA SER A 108 4.29 -12.62 -0.98
C SER A 108 5.65 -12.00 -0.65
N MET A 109 5.81 -10.71 -0.96
CA MET A 109 7.03 -9.96 -0.66
C MET A 109 7.23 -9.78 0.86
N VAL A 110 6.19 -9.38 1.59
CA VAL A 110 6.24 -9.15 3.04
C VAL A 110 6.47 -10.44 3.80
N THR A 111 5.79 -11.53 3.44
CA THR A 111 5.99 -12.85 4.08
C THR A 111 7.43 -13.32 3.93
N LYS A 112 7.97 -13.27 2.71
CA LYS A 112 9.38 -13.61 2.46
C LYS A 112 10.34 -12.71 3.24
N THR A 113 10.08 -11.40 3.24
CA THR A 113 10.91 -10.42 3.96
C THR A 113 10.89 -10.67 5.46
N ALA A 114 9.73 -11.03 6.03
CA ALA A 114 9.60 -11.36 7.44
C ALA A 114 10.40 -12.62 7.80
N GLU A 115 10.40 -13.64 6.95
CA GLU A 115 11.22 -14.85 7.10
C GLU A 115 12.72 -14.54 7.03
N ASP A 116 13.14 -13.77 6.02
CA ASP A 116 14.53 -13.38 5.81
C ASP A 116 15.11 -12.63 7.02
N PHE A 117 14.28 -11.80 7.68
CA PHE A 117 14.64 -11.07 8.89
C PHE A 117 14.31 -11.81 10.20
N SER A 118 13.80 -13.04 10.14
CA SER A 118 13.36 -13.82 11.31
C SER A 118 12.41 -13.05 12.24
N ILE A 119 11.52 -12.23 11.64
CA ILE A 119 10.51 -11.46 12.37
C ILE A 119 9.42 -12.45 12.80
N SER A 120 9.28 -12.65 14.10
CA SER A 120 8.18 -13.44 14.68
C SER A 120 7.20 -12.51 15.39
N LEU A 121 5.90 -12.82 15.27
CA LEU A 121 4.88 -12.11 16.03
C LEU A 121 4.84 -12.67 17.45
N VAL A 122 5.08 -11.81 18.43
CA VAL A 122 4.86 -12.14 19.84
C VAL A 122 3.47 -11.68 20.21
N SER A 123 2.52 -12.61 20.29
CA SER A 123 1.20 -12.32 20.86
C SER A 123 1.34 -12.04 22.35
N LYS A 124 1.27 -10.76 22.74
CA LYS A 124 0.97 -10.35 24.10
C LYS A 124 -0.33 -9.59 24.04
N CYS A 125 -1.39 -10.23 24.53
CA CYS A 125 -2.69 -9.67 24.90
C CYS A 125 -2.73 -8.12 24.80
N GLY A 126 -3.17 -7.60 23.66
CA GLY A 126 -3.51 -6.19 23.46
C GLY A 126 -2.69 -5.42 22.42
N ASP A 127 -1.36 -5.58 22.35
CA ASP A 127 -0.51 -4.76 21.48
C ASP A 127 0.56 -5.60 20.76
N ILE A 128 0.47 -5.65 19.43
CA ILE A 128 1.43 -6.35 18.57
C ILE A 128 2.78 -5.64 18.66
N THR A 129 3.74 -6.25 19.36
CA THR A 129 5.10 -5.71 19.51
C THR A 129 6.10 -6.61 18.78
N LEU A 130 6.82 -6.04 17.82
CA LEU A 130 7.90 -6.71 17.08
C LEU A 130 9.05 -7.05 18.03
N LYS A 131 9.54 -8.29 17.99
CA LYS A 131 10.84 -8.63 18.56
C LYS A 131 11.81 -8.99 17.44
N ASN A 132 12.87 -8.20 17.34
CA ASN A 132 14.06 -8.60 16.60
C ASN A 132 14.87 -9.55 17.47
N THR A 133 15.15 -10.73 16.94
CA THR A 133 16.18 -11.63 17.47
C THR A 133 17.23 -11.77 16.39
N HIS A 134 18.05 -10.74 16.17
CA HIS A 134 19.46 -10.87 15.81
C HIS A 134 20.15 -9.49 15.79
N GLU A 135 21.44 -9.57 16.07
CA GLU A 135 22.41 -8.51 16.34
C GLU A 135 22.52 -7.47 15.22
N SER A 136 22.92 -6.27 15.65
CA SER A 136 23.36 -5.13 14.85
C SER A 136 23.98 -5.50 13.50
N PHE A 137 23.23 -5.28 12.42
CA PHE A 137 23.84 -4.98 11.13
C PHE A 137 24.40 -3.56 11.22
N GLU A 138 25.69 -3.44 11.52
CA GLU A 138 26.45 -2.26 11.13
C GLU A 138 26.54 -2.25 9.60
N SER A 139 25.61 -1.55 8.94
CA SER A 139 25.84 -1.12 7.56
C SER A 139 26.60 0.20 7.61
N SER A 140 27.93 0.11 7.58
CA SER A 140 28.79 1.26 7.29
C SER A 140 28.63 1.65 5.82
N VAL A 141 27.57 2.37 5.49
CA VAL A 141 27.46 3.07 4.20
C VAL A 141 27.21 4.55 4.51
N GLU A 142 28.29 5.32 4.45
CA GLU A 142 28.27 6.76 4.62
C GLU A 142 27.65 7.41 3.37
N TYR A 143 26.33 7.63 3.39
CA TYR A 143 25.65 8.37 2.33
C TYR A 143 25.91 9.87 2.51
N LYS A 144 26.83 10.43 1.71
CA LYS A 144 26.95 11.89 1.58
C LYS A 144 25.71 12.44 0.88
N THR A 145 24.81 13.03 1.65
CA THR A 145 23.66 13.77 1.12
C THR A 145 24.14 15.05 0.45
N VAL A 146 24.29 15.04 -0.88
CA VAL A 146 24.53 16.26 -1.66
C VAL A 146 23.18 16.89 -1.96
N VAL A 147 22.75 17.84 -1.13
CA VAL A 147 21.59 18.68 -1.42
C VAL A 147 22.02 19.70 -2.49
N ILE A 148 21.60 19.50 -3.74
CA ILE A 148 21.77 20.49 -4.79
C ILE A 148 20.51 21.37 -4.83
N PRO A 149 20.57 22.65 -4.41
CA PRO A 149 19.41 23.54 -4.50
C PRO A 149 19.02 23.75 -5.98
N VAL A 150 17.76 23.43 -6.30
CA VAL A 150 17.15 23.46 -7.65
C VAL A 150 17.34 24.83 -8.34
N TYR A 151 17.43 25.92 -7.58
CA TYR A 151 17.57 27.27 -8.10
C TYR A 151 18.93 27.57 -8.80
N GLN A 152 19.98 26.77 -8.58
CA GLN A 152 21.27 27.02 -9.25
C GLN A 152 21.31 26.50 -10.70
N LYS A 153 20.48 25.50 -11.08
CA LYS A 153 20.45 24.99 -12.46
C LYS A 153 19.72 25.91 -13.44
N MET A 154 18.77 26.72 -12.95
CA MET A 154 17.93 27.56 -13.84
C MET A 154 18.62 28.85 -14.32
N LYS A 155 19.70 29.31 -13.68
CA LYS A 155 20.42 30.53 -14.14
C LYS A 155 21.30 30.32 -15.37
N LYS A 156 21.65 29.09 -15.73
CA LYS A 156 22.55 28.81 -16.88
C LYS A 156 21.83 28.57 -18.20
N SER A 157 20.51 28.35 -18.22
CA SER A 157 19.78 28.02 -19.46
C SER A 157 19.04 29.18 -20.14
N LYS A 158 19.14 30.42 -19.62
CA LYS A 158 18.43 31.59 -20.19
C LYS A 158 19.31 32.66 -20.84
N ILE A 159 20.54 32.34 -21.27
CA ILE A 159 21.36 33.28 -22.04
C ILE A 159 21.79 32.63 -23.35
N LYS A 160 20.93 32.75 -24.37
CA LYS A 160 21.22 32.92 -25.82
C LYS A 160 20.01 32.51 -26.66
N LYS A 161 18.97 33.35 -26.63
CA LYS A 161 18.10 33.55 -27.79
C LYS A 161 17.93 35.05 -27.97
N GLY A 162 18.47 35.57 -29.06
CA GLY A 162 18.27 36.95 -29.50
C GLY A 162 19.54 37.79 -29.51
N LYS A 163 20.25 37.78 -30.65
CA LYS A 163 20.67 39.04 -31.27
C LYS A 163 20.29 38.97 -32.74
N ARG A 164 19.51 39.97 -33.14
CA ARG A 164 19.26 40.40 -34.52
C ARG A 164 20.59 40.74 -35.19
#